data_AF-A0A1Q3HHX0-F1
#
_entry.id   AF-A0A1Q3HHX0-F1
#
_cell.length_a   1.000
_cell.length_b   1.000
_cell.length_c   1.000
_cell.angle_alpha   90.00
_cell.angle_beta   90.00
_cell.angle_gamma   90.00
#
_symmetry.space_group_name_H-M   'P 1'
#
loop_
_entity.id
_entity.type
_entity.pdbx_description
1 polymer ?
#
loop_
_entity_poly.entity_id
_entity_poly.type
_entity_poly.pdbx_seq_one_letter_code
_entity_poly.pdbx_strand_id
1 'polypeptide(L)'
;MQVRLGEHNLLVLEDYSQGHYIAGRVAAGGNISLQDFSVGSGLPDTDTSSVLVAGGDITLSRGGLWGDIRYGGQFVSDTSVNHLRGTASPGIPIDFAALGGRLRTLSSRLSTIPATGTTTLEPSWGGIFLRGTEAKVNIFEVNANVFQGATLFSIDAPAGSLAIINVRGTSATLSSFGQSLSGGIDEHGVLFNFPDATSLTASGYGFQGTMLAPLAHVTFSAGSWSGGLYARSLTGNASGYINRLRDIDICL
;
A
#
# COMPACT_ATOMS: atom_id res chain seq x y z
N MET A 1 -14.44 -8.43 -12.87
CA MET A 1 -13.87 -8.40 -11.51
C MET A 1 -13.51 -6.96 -11.18
N GLN A 2 -14.04 -6.41 -10.09
CA GLN A 2 -13.80 -5.01 -9.71
C GLN A 2 -12.53 -4.90 -8.87
N VAL A 3 -11.67 -3.94 -9.19
CA VAL A 3 -10.51 -3.53 -8.39
C VAL A 3 -10.80 -2.12 -7.87
N ARG A 4 -10.89 -1.97 -6.55
CA ARG A 4 -11.21 -0.72 -5.85
C ARG A 4 -10.28 -0.61 -4.64
N LEU A 5 -9.13 0.03 -4.82
CA LEU A 5 -8.06 0.18 -3.81
C LEU A 5 -7.62 1.65 -3.68
N GLY A 6 -8.51 2.59 -3.98
CA GLY A 6 -8.21 4.03 -3.97
C GLY A 6 -8.61 4.78 -2.70
N GLU A 7 -9.37 4.17 -1.80
CA GLU A 7 -9.95 4.90 -0.65
C GLU A 7 -8.91 5.23 0.42
N HIS A 8 -7.99 4.29 0.72
CA HIS A 8 -7.00 4.43 1.77
C HIS A 8 -5.59 4.55 1.20
N ASN A 9 -4.78 5.38 1.84
CA ASN A 9 -3.35 5.48 1.54
C ASN A 9 -2.59 4.33 2.23
N LEU A 10 -3.06 3.97 3.43
CA LEU A 10 -2.65 2.80 4.20
C LEU A 10 -3.88 2.11 4.78
N LEU A 11 -3.99 0.80 4.58
CA LEU A 11 -4.96 -0.04 5.26
C LEU A 11 -4.31 -1.35 5.70
N VAL A 12 -4.37 -1.65 7.00
CA VAL A 12 -3.91 -2.92 7.54
C VAL A 12 -5.03 -3.63 8.30
N LEU A 13 -5.03 -4.96 8.26
CA LEU A 13 -6.07 -5.78 8.90
C LEU A 13 -5.84 -5.98 10.41
N GLU A 14 -4.60 -5.82 10.84
CA GLU A 14 -4.15 -5.90 12.23
C GLU A 14 -3.49 -4.57 12.60
N ASP A 15 -2.28 -4.58 13.17
CA ASP A 15 -1.68 -3.40 13.79
C ASP A 15 -0.87 -2.54 12.80
N TYR A 16 -0.83 -1.22 13.10
CA TYR A 16 0.10 -0.27 12.48
C TYR A 16 0.93 0.44 13.56
N SER A 17 2.26 0.39 13.46
CA SER A 17 3.15 0.98 14.45
C SER A 17 4.36 1.71 13.88
N GLN A 18 4.93 2.61 14.69
CA GLN A 18 5.98 3.58 14.38
C GLN A 18 5.44 4.71 13.50
N GLY A 19 5.22 4.43 12.22
CA GLY A 19 4.78 5.41 11.22
C GLY A 19 5.74 6.59 11.07
N HIS A 20 5.44 7.46 10.10
CA HIS A 20 6.09 8.76 9.97
C HIS A 20 5.18 9.75 9.25
N TYR A 21 5.10 9.71 7.93
CA TYR A 21 4.27 10.62 7.15
C TYR A 21 3.31 9.82 6.26
N ILE A 22 2.00 10.00 6.44
CA ILE A 22 0.98 9.47 5.53
C ILE A 22 0.11 10.64 5.07
N ALA A 23 0.23 11.01 3.81
CA ALA A 23 -0.50 12.15 3.25
C ALA A 23 -2.01 11.95 3.32
N GLY A 24 -2.49 10.70 3.17
CA GLY A 24 -3.91 10.37 3.13
C GLY A 24 -4.45 9.61 4.35
N ARG A 25 -5.51 8.84 4.08
CA ARG A 25 -6.27 8.08 5.09
C ARG A 25 -5.53 6.84 5.55
N VAL A 26 -5.63 6.55 6.84
CA VAL A 26 -5.04 5.38 7.51
C VAL A 26 -6.14 4.60 8.23
N ALA A 27 -6.19 3.29 8.00
CA ALA A 27 -7.04 2.38 8.75
C ALA A 27 -6.25 1.14 9.22
N ALA A 28 -6.47 0.71 10.46
CA ALA A 28 -5.92 -0.51 11.02
C ALA A 28 -7.02 -1.30 11.74
N GLY A 29 -7.14 -2.59 11.46
CA GLY A 29 -8.14 -3.43 12.13
C GLY A 29 -7.80 -3.73 13.59
N GLY A 30 -6.52 -3.67 13.93
CA GLY A 30 -6.01 -3.74 15.30
C GLY A 30 -5.70 -2.36 15.88
N ASN A 31 -4.56 -2.26 16.54
CA ASN A 31 -4.10 -1.07 17.23
C ASN A 31 -3.27 -0.16 16.32
N ILE A 32 -3.29 1.14 16.63
CA ILE A 32 -2.40 2.14 16.02
C ILE A 32 -1.52 2.76 17.10
N SER A 33 -0.20 2.73 16.91
CA SER A 33 0.76 3.37 17.80
C SER A 33 1.77 4.21 17.02
N LEU A 34 1.62 5.54 17.06
CA LEU A 34 2.42 6.47 16.25
C LEU A 34 3.23 7.44 17.09
N GLN A 35 4.44 7.73 16.60
CA GLN A 35 5.36 8.68 17.18
C GLN A 35 6.07 9.46 16.06
N ASP A 36 6.28 10.77 16.25
CA ASP A 36 6.95 11.63 15.27
C ASP A 36 6.28 11.60 13.89
N PHE A 37 4.97 11.84 13.90
CA PHE A 37 4.10 11.48 12.79
C PHE A 37 3.26 12.62 12.19
N SER A 38 2.79 12.43 10.96
CA SER A 38 1.83 13.29 10.26
C SER A 38 0.85 12.43 9.46
N VAL A 39 -0.45 12.59 9.69
CA VAL A 39 -1.49 11.83 8.98
C VAL A 39 -2.56 12.76 8.42
N GLY A 40 -2.86 12.60 7.13
CA GLY A 40 -3.96 13.29 6.44
C GLY A 40 -3.64 14.70 5.96
N SER A 41 -2.40 15.18 6.12
CA SER A 41 -2.01 16.55 5.73
C SER A 41 -2.10 16.81 4.22
N GLY A 42 -2.09 15.77 3.39
CA GLY A 42 -2.29 15.87 1.94
C GLY A 42 -3.76 15.82 1.50
N LEU A 43 -4.71 15.63 2.43
CA LEU A 43 -6.15 15.62 2.10
C LEU A 43 -6.68 17.06 1.99
N PRO A 44 -7.63 17.33 1.07
CA PRO A 44 -8.34 18.61 0.99
C PRO A 44 -8.93 19.03 2.34
N ASP A 45 -9.05 20.34 2.58
CA ASP A 45 -9.58 20.86 3.85
C ASP A 45 -11.01 20.40 4.18
N THR A 46 -11.79 20.06 3.16
CA THR A 46 -13.14 19.53 3.28
C THR A 46 -13.19 18.03 3.57
N ASP A 47 -12.07 17.31 3.43
CA ASP A 47 -12.02 15.85 3.49
C ASP A 47 -11.48 15.34 4.85
N THR A 48 -12.25 15.58 5.92
CA THR A 48 -11.85 15.24 7.29
C THR A 48 -12.41 13.91 7.78
N SER A 49 -13.40 13.32 7.12
CA SER A 49 -14.19 12.22 7.72
C SER A 49 -13.40 10.92 7.84
N SER A 50 -13.14 10.39 9.04
CA SER A 50 -12.44 9.10 9.27
C SER A 50 -11.04 9.02 8.64
N VAL A 51 -10.19 10.01 8.94
CA VAL A 51 -8.81 10.07 8.44
C VAL A 51 -7.90 9.06 9.12
N LEU A 52 -8.13 8.80 10.41
CA LEU A 52 -7.42 7.77 11.17
C LEU A 52 -8.44 6.84 11.84
N VAL A 53 -8.41 5.56 11.51
CA VAL A 53 -9.36 4.56 12.03
C VAL A 53 -8.61 3.38 12.62
N ALA A 54 -8.90 3.02 13.87
CA ALA A 54 -8.43 1.78 14.48
C ALA A 54 -9.63 0.92 14.94
N GLY A 55 -9.58 -0.39 14.68
CA GLY A 55 -10.51 -1.33 15.29
C GLY A 55 -10.24 -1.54 16.78
N GLY A 56 -8.99 -1.34 17.22
CA GLY A 56 -8.56 -1.40 18.62
C GLY A 56 -8.21 -0.03 19.20
N ASP A 57 -7.10 0.00 19.94
CA ASP A 57 -6.58 1.18 20.63
C ASP A 57 -5.81 2.10 19.67
N ILE A 58 -5.79 3.39 19.99
CA ILE A 58 -4.95 4.40 19.35
C ILE A 58 -4.08 5.07 20.41
N THR A 59 -2.76 5.02 20.21
CA THR A 59 -1.77 5.74 21.03
C THR A 59 -0.94 6.68 20.15
N LEU A 60 -0.95 7.97 20.45
CA LEU A 60 -0.29 9.01 19.67
C LEU A 60 0.65 9.85 20.53
N SER A 61 1.86 10.12 20.02
CA SER A 61 2.81 11.08 20.61
C SER A 61 3.53 11.87 19.52
N ARG A 62 3.84 13.16 19.76
CA ARG A 62 4.57 14.05 18.84
C ARG A 62 4.13 13.95 17.37
N GLY A 63 3.19 14.79 16.94
CA GLY A 63 2.75 14.74 15.55
C GLY A 63 1.60 15.66 15.19
N GLY A 64 1.04 15.45 14.00
CA GLY A 64 -0.09 16.22 13.47
C GLY A 64 -1.17 15.36 12.79
N LEU A 65 -2.44 15.67 13.08
CA LEU A 65 -3.63 15.04 12.49
C LEU A 65 -4.46 16.05 11.72
N TRP A 66 -4.93 15.66 10.55
CA TRP A 66 -5.72 16.51 9.66
C TRP A 66 -7.08 15.89 9.31
N GLY A 67 -7.75 15.29 10.29
CA GLY A 67 -9.14 14.85 10.18
C GLY A 67 -9.61 14.01 11.38
N ASP A 68 -10.83 13.53 11.28
CA ASP A 68 -11.51 12.79 12.33
C ASP A 68 -10.82 11.45 12.62
N ILE A 69 -10.84 11.09 13.90
CA ILE A 69 -10.25 9.88 14.43
C ILE A 69 -11.39 8.98 14.95
N ARG A 70 -11.32 7.70 14.61
CA ARG A 70 -12.30 6.67 14.99
C ARG A 70 -11.57 5.49 15.62
N TYR A 71 -12.05 5.02 16.77
CA TYR A 71 -11.38 3.96 17.53
C TYR A 71 -12.41 3.01 18.17
N GLY A 72 -12.04 1.73 18.26
CA GLY A 72 -12.84 0.71 18.92
C GLY A 72 -12.51 0.48 20.40
N GLY A 73 -11.26 0.76 20.78
CA GLY A 73 -10.75 0.58 22.14
C GLY A 73 -10.54 1.90 22.88
N GLN A 74 -9.34 2.12 23.41
CA GLN A 74 -8.91 3.33 24.08
C GLN A 74 -8.27 4.32 23.10
N PHE A 75 -8.46 5.60 23.36
CA PHE A 75 -7.76 6.68 22.66
C PHE A 75 -6.86 7.44 23.63
N VAL A 76 -5.55 7.32 23.42
CA VAL A 76 -4.52 8.00 24.20
C VAL A 76 -3.75 8.93 23.26
N SER A 77 -3.87 10.23 23.48
CA SER A 77 -3.13 11.25 22.74
C SER A 77 -2.33 12.10 23.70
N ASP A 78 -1.02 12.11 23.51
CA ASP A 78 -0.13 13.00 24.27
C ASP A 78 -0.39 14.47 23.94
N THR A 79 -0.07 15.37 24.88
CA THR A 79 -0.18 16.84 24.70
C THR A 79 0.69 17.41 23.56
N SER A 80 1.70 16.66 23.12
CA SER A 80 2.57 17.00 21.98
C SER A 80 1.93 16.70 20.61
N VAL A 81 0.72 16.15 20.57
CA VAL A 81 -0.01 15.86 19.33
C VAL A 81 -0.90 17.05 18.96
N ASN A 82 -0.72 17.56 17.75
CA ASN A 82 -1.52 18.64 17.20
C ASN A 82 -2.71 18.07 16.40
N HIS A 83 -3.92 18.30 16.90
CA HIS A 83 -5.17 17.97 16.19
C HIS A 83 -5.58 19.18 15.34
N LEU A 84 -5.06 19.27 14.12
CA LEU A 84 -5.21 20.44 13.26
C LEU A 84 -6.59 20.50 12.58
N ARG A 85 -7.17 19.33 12.29
CA ARG A 85 -8.55 19.21 11.79
C ARG A 85 -9.23 17.98 12.38
N GLY A 86 -10.55 18.04 12.50
CA GLY A 86 -11.39 16.94 12.95
C GLY A 86 -11.37 16.69 14.45
N THR A 87 -12.08 15.65 14.88
CA THR A 87 -12.20 15.27 16.29
C THR A 87 -12.05 13.76 16.49
N ALA A 88 -11.67 13.35 17.69
CA ALA A 88 -11.64 11.94 18.08
C ALA A 88 -12.99 11.51 18.66
N SER A 89 -13.53 10.40 18.17
CA SER A 89 -14.75 9.81 18.72
C SER A 89 -14.72 8.29 18.62
N PRO A 90 -15.32 7.57 19.58
CA PRO A 90 -15.41 6.12 19.50
C PRO A 90 -16.30 5.67 18.33
N GLY A 91 -16.09 4.43 17.88
CA GLY A 91 -16.84 3.79 16.81
C GLY A 91 -15.94 3.31 15.68
N ILE A 92 -16.31 2.19 15.06
CA ILE A 92 -15.53 1.55 14.01
C ILE A 92 -16.37 1.56 12.72
N PRO A 93 -16.17 2.52 11.80
CA PRO A 93 -16.97 2.62 10.58
C PRO A 93 -16.62 1.55 9.53
N ILE A 94 -15.59 0.72 9.78
CA ILE A 94 -15.06 -0.28 8.85
C ILE A 94 -15.25 -1.68 9.43
N ASP A 95 -15.92 -2.57 8.68
CA ASP A 95 -15.91 -4.00 8.96
C ASP A 95 -14.61 -4.62 8.43
N PHE A 96 -13.60 -4.68 9.30
CA PHE A 96 -12.27 -5.21 8.96
C PHE A 96 -12.28 -6.71 8.66
N ALA A 97 -13.20 -7.48 9.23
CA ALA A 97 -13.31 -8.91 8.94
C ALA A 97 -13.81 -9.14 7.51
N ALA A 98 -14.91 -8.49 7.12
CA ALA A 98 -15.45 -8.56 5.77
C ALA A 98 -14.48 -7.94 4.75
N LEU A 99 -13.86 -6.80 5.07
CA LEU A 99 -12.85 -6.19 4.21
C LEU A 99 -11.62 -7.10 4.01
N GLY A 100 -11.09 -7.70 5.07
CA GLY A 100 -9.97 -8.63 4.98
C GLY A 100 -10.29 -9.84 4.10
N GLY A 101 -11.51 -10.39 4.21
CA GLY A 101 -11.99 -11.44 3.33
C GLY A 101 -12.01 -11.01 1.85
N ARG A 102 -12.48 -9.79 1.57
CA ARG A 102 -12.49 -9.20 0.22
C ARG A 102 -11.08 -9.00 -0.35
N LEU A 103 -10.15 -8.45 0.44
CA LEU A 103 -8.76 -8.21 -0.02
C LEU A 103 -8.03 -9.51 -0.33
N ARG A 104 -8.15 -10.53 0.54
CA ARG A 104 -7.59 -11.87 0.28
C ARG A 104 -8.19 -12.52 -0.96
N THR A 105 -9.51 -12.44 -1.13
CA THR A 105 -10.20 -12.97 -2.31
C THR A 105 -9.76 -12.25 -3.58
N LEU A 106 -9.66 -10.92 -3.55
CA LEU A 106 -9.18 -10.13 -4.68
C LEU A 106 -7.75 -10.52 -5.06
N SER A 107 -6.85 -10.55 -4.06
CA SER A 107 -5.44 -10.89 -4.26
C SER A 107 -5.26 -12.28 -4.87
N SER A 108 -5.98 -13.28 -4.34
CA SER A 108 -5.99 -14.65 -4.88
C SER A 108 -6.57 -14.72 -6.29
N ARG A 109 -7.66 -14.01 -6.60
CA ARG A 109 -8.24 -14.03 -7.95
C ARG A 109 -7.32 -13.37 -8.97
N LEU A 110 -6.69 -12.24 -8.63
CA LEU A 110 -5.71 -11.57 -9.49
C LEU A 110 -4.54 -12.48 -9.86
N SER A 111 -4.09 -13.35 -8.94
CA SER A 111 -3.00 -14.28 -9.20
C SER A 111 -3.35 -15.47 -10.08
N THR A 112 -4.65 -15.72 -10.32
CA THR A 112 -5.11 -16.76 -11.27
C THR A 112 -5.20 -16.29 -12.71
N ILE A 113 -5.08 -14.98 -12.96
CA ILE A 113 -5.14 -14.44 -14.33
C ILE A 113 -3.81 -14.73 -15.03
N PRO A 114 -3.82 -15.37 -16.20
CA PRO A 114 -2.60 -15.63 -16.96
C PRO A 114 -1.85 -14.33 -17.30
N ALA A 115 -0.52 -14.39 -17.27
CA ALA A 115 0.32 -13.28 -17.70
C ALA A 115 0.05 -12.95 -19.18
N THR A 116 -0.08 -11.66 -19.48
CA THR A 116 -0.23 -11.11 -20.85
C THR A 116 0.97 -10.26 -21.26
N GLY A 117 1.73 -9.76 -20.29
CA GLY A 117 3.00 -9.06 -20.52
C GLY A 117 4.21 -9.98 -20.41
N THR A 118 5.37 -9.46 -20.80
CA THR A 118 6.65 -10.19 -20.74
C THR A 118 7.51 -9.69 -19.58
N THR A 119 8.14 -10.62 -18.87
CA THR A 119 9.14 -10.35 -17.82
C THR A 119 10.52 -10.76 -18.32
N THR A 120 11.48 -9.83 -18.34
CA THR A 120 12.88 -10.08 -18.69
C THR A 120 13.77 -9.74 -17.50
N LEU A 121 14.69 -10.64 -17.16
CA LEU A 121 15.65 -10.46 -16.08
C LEU A 121 17.05 -10.25 -16.67
N GLU A 122 17.84 -9.36 -16.07
CA GLU A 122 19.24 -9.12 -16.38
C GLU A 122 20.09 -9.49 -15.15
N PRO A 123 20.44 -10.78 -14.96
CA PRO A 123 21.10 -11.25 -13.74
C PRO A 123 22.52 -10.71 -13.56
N SER A 124 23.14 -10.22 -14.63
CA SER A 124 24.51 -9.69 -14.62
C SER A 124 24.65 -8.38 -13.83
N TRP A 125 23.58 -7.57 -13.77
CA TRP A 125 23.59 -6.29 -13.06
C TRP A 125 22.32 -6.00 -12.25
N GLY A 126 21.31 -6.88 -12.28
CA GLY A 126 20.11 -6.79 -11.44
C GLY A 126 18.92 -6.06 -12.08
N GLY A 127 18.80 -6.06 -13.40
CA GLY A 127 17.65 -5.47 -14.08
C GLY A 127 16.43 -6.39 -14.10
N ILE A 128 15.25 -5.84 -13.82
CA ILE A 128 13.96 -6.52 -13.97
C ILE A 128 13.08 -5.64 -14.86
N PHE A 129 12.70 -6.14 -16.02
CA PHE A 129 11.95 -5.39 -17.03
C PHE A 129 10.62 -6.07 -17.31
N LEU A 130 9.54 -5.32 -17.11
CA LEU A 130 8.18 -5.71 -17.43
C LEU A 130 7.71 -4.91 -18.64
N ARG A 131 7.28 -5.60 -19.69
CA ARG A 131 6.72 -4.96 -20.90
C ARG A 131 5.32 -5.44 -21.19
N GLY A 132 4.37 -4.51 -21.17
CA GLY A 132 2.97 -4.70 -21.52
C GLY A 132 2.62 -3.90 -22.77
N THR A 133 1.65 -4.40 -23.56
CA THR A 133 1.18 -3.73 -24.78
C THR A 133 -0.34 -3.57 -24.83
N GLU A 134 -1.05 -4.16 -23.87
CA GLU A 134 -2.50 -4.10 -23.79
C GLU A 134 -2.95 -2.71 -23.32
N ALA A 135 -3.92 -2.13 -24.02
CA ALA A 135 -4.40 -0.78 -23.72
C ALA A 135 -5.16 -0.68 -22.38
N LYS A 136 -5.66 -1.81 -21.85
CA LYS A 136 -6.47 -1.84 -20.62
C LYS A 136 -5.72 -2.45 -19.45
N VAL A 137 -5.31 -3.72 -19.57
CA VAL A 137 -4.75 -4.49 -18.46
C VAL A 137 -3.59 -5.35 -18.94
N ASN A 138 -2.43 -5.20 -18.30
CA ASN A 138 -1.22 -5.97 -18.52
C ASN A 138 -0.93 -6.79 -17.26
N ILE A 139 -0.85 -8.11 -17.40
CA ILE A 139 -0.61 -9.03 -16.28
C ILE A 139 0.81 -9.57 -16.37
N PHE A 140 1.54 -9.48 -15.27
CA PHE A 140 2.90 -9.98 -15.13
C PHE A 140 2.98 -10.97 -13.96
N GLU A 141 3.88 -11.94 -14.08
CA GLU A 141 4.29 -12.80 -12.97
C GLU A 141 5.79 -12.63 -12.72
N VAL A 142 6.14 -12.49 -11.43
CA VAL A 142 7.52 -12.28 -10.96
C VAL A 142 7.73 -13.07 -9.68
N ASN A 143 8.86 -13.79 -9.54
CA ASN A 143 9.19 -14.44 -8.28
C ASN A 143 9.78 -13.43 -7.28
N ALA A 144 9.37 -13.48 -6.01
CA ALA A 144 9.80 -12.54 -4.98
C ALA A 144 11.32 -12.54 -4.75
N ASN A 145 11.99 -13.66 -5.00
CA ASN A 145 13.44 -13.79 -4.82
C ASN A 145 14.26 -12.93 -5.80
N VAL A 146 13.70 -12.52 -6.95
CA VAL A 146 14.44 -11.73 -7.94
C VAL A 146 14.77 -10.31 -7.43
N PHE A 147 14.03 -9.82 -6.44
CA PHE A 147 14.25 -8.50 -5.86
C PHE A 147 15.49 -8.40 -4.96
N GLN A 148 16.03 -9.52 -4.47
CA GLN A 148 17.21 -9.50 -3.58
C GLN A 148 18.50 -9.06 -4.29
N GLY A 149 18.56 -9.19 -5.61
CA GLY A 149 19.67 -8.73 -6.46
C GLY A 149 19.27 -7.61 -7.40
N ALA A 150 18.13 -6.95 -7.18
CA ALA A 150 17.64 -5.92 -8.07
C ALA A 150 18.43 -4.62 -7.92
N THR A 151 18.67 -3.98 -9.06
CA THR A 151 19.21 -2.61 -9.16
C THR A 151 18.18 -1.69 -9.81
N LEU A 152 17.40 -2.22 -10.77
CA LEU A 152 16.32 -1.51 -11.46
C LEU A 152 15.11 -2.42 -11.64
N PHE A 153 13.92 -1.91 -11.31
CA PHE A 153 12.63 -2.50 -11.65
C PHE A 153 11.88 -1.56 -12.60
N SER A 154 11.74 -1.96 -13.85
CA SER A 154 11.18 -1.13 -14.92
C SER A 154 9.84 -1.69 -15.41
N ILE A 155 8.84 -0.83 -15.53
CA ILE A 155 7.53 -1.15 -16.11
C ILE A 155 7.32 -0.28 -17.34
N ASP A 156 7.20 -0.91 -18.50
CA ASP A 156 6.82 -0.29 -19.77
C ASP A 156 5.40 -0.73 -20.15
N ALA A 157 4.44 0.19 -20.14
CA ALA A 157 3.06 -0.11 -20.49
C ALA A 157 2.31 1.15 -20.99
N PRO A 158 1.22 0.99 -21.78
CA PRO A 158 0.48 2.12 -22.32
C PRO A 158 -0.10 3.05 -21.25
N ALA A 159 -0.16 4.34 -21.56
CA ALA A 159 -0.87 5.33 -20.73
C ALA A 159 -2.31 4.92 -20.44
N GLY A 160 -2.75 5.14 -19.20
CA GLY A 160 -4.10 4.80 -18.74
C GLY A 160 -4.36 3.30 -18.52
N SER A 161 -3.43 2.41 -18.88
CA SER A 161 -3.54 0.98 -18.58
C SER A 161 -3.30 0.68 -17.10
N LEU A 162 -3.62 -0.56 -16.71
CA LEU A 162 -3.26 -1.16 -15.42
C LEU A 162 -2.19 -2.24 -15.63
N ALA A 163 -1.05 -2.13 -14.95
CA ALA A 163 -0.08 -3.20 -14.78
C ALA A 163 -0.33 -3.93 -13.45
N ILE A 164 -0.67 -5.21 -13.50
CA ILE A 164 -0.78 -6.08 -12.34
C ILE A 164 0.45 -6.97 -12.29
N ILE A 165 1.24 -6.82 -11.22
CA ILE A 165 2.45 -7.60 -10.98
C ILE A 165 2.14 -8.62 -9.89
N ASN A 166 1.86 -9.86 -10.29
CA ASN A 166 1.69 -10.97 -9.37
C ASN A 166 3.07 -11.45 -8.88
N VAL A 167 3.42 -11.11 -7.64
CA VAL A 167 4.69 -11.47 -7.03
C VAL A 167 4.55 -12.77 -6.24
N ARG A 168 5.17 -13.85 -6.71
CA ARG A 168 5.06 -15.20 -6.13
C ARG A 168 6.13 -15.46 -5.07
N GLY A 169 5.71 -16.05 -3.95
CA GLY A 169 6.61 -16.42 -2.85
C GLY A 169 6.05 -16.00 -1.49
N THR A 170 6.40 -16.77 -0.44
CA THR A 170 5.92 -16.54 0.93
C THR A 170 6.61 -15.38 1.63
N SER A 171 7.74 -14.92 1.10
CA SER A 171 8.45 -13.74 1.59
C SER A 171 9.03 -12.91 0.44
N ALA A 172 9.10 -11.59 0.63
CA ALA A 172 9.71 -10.66 -0.31
C ALA A 172 10.59 -9.65 0.43
N THR A 173 11.72 -9.29 -0.18
CA THR A 173 12.61 -8.21 0.29
C THR A 173 12.76 -7.19 -0.82
N LEU A 174 12.31 -5.95 -0.56
CA LEU A 174 12.38 -4.84 -1.50
C LEU A 174 13.33 -3.76 -0.98
N SER A 175 14.58 -3.76 -1.42
CA SER A 175 15.59 -2.85 -0.88
C SER A 175 16.51 -2.27 -1.93
N SER A 176 16.71 -0.95 -1.86
CA SER A 176 17.81 -0.25 -2.52
C SER A 176 17.88 -0.38 -4.05
N PHE A 177 16.74 -0.52 -4.74
CA PHE A 177 16.67 -0.50 -6.20
C PHE A 177 15.80 0.65 -6.74
N GLY A 178 16.12 1.12 -7.94
CA GLY A 178 15.32 2.14 -8.63
C GLY A 178 14.06 1.54 -9.25
N GLN A 179 12.98 2.32 -9.31
CA GLN A 179 11.80 1.98 -10.12
C GLN A 179 11.65 2.99 -11.26
N SER A 180 11.37 2.50 -12.47
CA SER A 180 11.06 3.35 -13.63
C SER A 180 9.74 2.95 -14.28
N LEU A 181 8.99 3.95 -14.73
CA LEU A 181 7.76 3.78 -15.50
C LEU A 181 7.98 4.38 -16.90
N SER A 182 7.58 3.67 -17.95
CA SER A 182 7.69 4.11 -19.35
C SER A 182 6.47 3.67 -20.18
N GLY A 183 6.39 4.11 -21.44
CA GLY A 183 5.24 3.80 -22.31
C GLY A 183 3.98 4.64 -22.04
N GLY A 184 4.04 5.50 -21.02
CA GLY A 184 2.99 6.42 -20.61
C GLY A 184 2.22 5.98 -19.35
N ILE A 185 2.48 4.79 -18.81
CA ILE A 185 1.94 4.38 -17.51
C ILE A 185 2.47 5.27 -16.37
N ASP A 186 1.65 5.44 -15.34
CA ASP A 186 1.91 6.22 -14.12
C ASP A 186 1.60 5.37 -12.88
N GLU A 187 1.91 5.88 -11.69
CA GLU A 187 1.70 5.16 -10.42
C GLU A 187 0.22 4.82 -10.14
N HIS A 188 -0.70 5.58 -10.73
CA HIS A 188 -2.14 5.31 -10.67
C HIS A 188 -2.55 4.03 -11.43
N GLY A 189 -1.66 3.49 -12.27
CA GLY A 189 -1.84 2.29 -13.07
C GLY A 189 -1.00 1.08 -12.61
N VAL A 190 -0.36 1.12 -11.45
CA VAL A 190 0.53 0.02 -11.01
C VAL A 190 -0.03 -0.67 -9.76
N LEU A 191 -0.26 -1.98 -9.84
CA LEU A 191 -0.70 -2.82 -8.73
C LEU A 191 0.28 -3.98 -8.51
N PHE A 192 1.00 -3.94 -7.39
CA PHE A 192 1.77 -5.06 -6.88
C PHE A 192 0.86 -5.97 -6.05
N ASN A 193 0.67 -7.21 -6.51
CA ASN A 193 -0.14 -8.21 -5.83
C ASN A 193 0.77 -9.29 -5.24
N PHE A 194 0.74 -9.46 -3.91
CA PHE A 194 1.49 -10.49 -3.18
C PHE A 194 0.50 -11.52 -2.60
N PRO A 195 0.02 -12.47 -3.41
CA PRO A 195 -1.02 -13.42 -3.02
C PRO A 195 -0.55 -14.42 -1.95
N ASP A 196 0.74 -14.74 -1.95
CA ASP A 196 1.31 -15.82 -1.15
C ASP A 196 2.13 -15.29 0.05
N ALA A 197 2.49 -14.01 0.04
CA ALA A 197 3.46 -13.46 0.99
C ALA A 197 2.87 -13.35 2.40
N THR A 198 3.54 -13.97 3.37
CA THR A 198 3.24 -13.83 4.80
C THR A 198 4.18 -12.86 5.49
N SER A 199 5.32 -12.53 4.87
CA SER A 199 6.25 -11.50 5.32
C SER A 199 6.76 -10.66 4.15
N LEU A 200 6.91 -9.35 4.38
CA LEU A 200 7.51 -8.44 3.40
C LEU A 200 8.38 -7.44 4.14
N THR A 201 9.64 -7.34 3.73
CA THR A 201 10.55 -6.32 4.24
C THR A 201 10.88 -5.34 3.14
N ALA A 202 10.78 -4.04 3.41
CA ALA A 202 11.21 -3.00 2.50
C ALA A 202 12.08 -1.97 3.22
N SER A 203 13.15 -1.51 2.57
CA SER A 203 14.05 -0.51 3.16
C SER A 203 14.84 0.27 2.13
N GLY A 204 15.01 1.59 2.31
CA GLY A 204 15.77 2.40 1.34
C GLY A 204 15.15 2.38 -0.05
N TYR A 205 13.85 2.14 -0.14
CA TYR A 205 13.11 1.88 -1.36
C TYR A 205 11.86 2.75 -1.41
N GLY A 206 11.59 3.33 -2.57
CA GLY A 206 10.40 4.13 -2.85
C GLY A 206 9.61 3.51 -4.00
N PHE A 207 8.44 2.92 -3.74
CA PHE A 207 7.63 2.35 -4.83
C PHE A 207 6.56 3.31 -5.34
N GLN A 208 6.36 3.27 -6.66
CA GLN A 208 5.32 3.95 -7.42
C GLN A 208 4.27 2.90 -7.78
N GLY A 209 3.09 3.01 -7.16
CA GLY A 209 2.00 2.06 -7.32
C GLY A 209 1.31 1.71 -6.01
N THR A 210 0.35 0.80 -6.10
CA THR A 210 -0.40 0.26 -4.97
C THR A 210 0.06 -1.16 -4.66
N MET A 211 0.24 -1.48 -3.37
CA MET A 211 0.60 -2.80 -2.87
C MET A 211 -0.62 -3.48 -2.23
N LEU A 212 -0.91 -4.71 -2.66
CA LEU A 212 -1.91 -5.61 -2.09
C LEU A 212 -1.23 -6.88 -1.58
N ALA A 213 -1.00 -6.95 -0.26
CA ALA A 213 -0.32 -8.05 0.43
C ALA A 213 -1.13 -8.49 1.68
N PRO A 214 -2.38 -8.95 1.52
CA PRO A 214 -3.35 -9.08 2.61
C PRO A 214 -3.02 -10.18 3.64
N LEU A 215 -1.99 -11.00 3.39
CA LEU A 215 -1.48 -12.01 4.31
C LEU A 215 -0.17 -11.58 5.00
N ALA A 216 0.47 -10.52 4.51
CA ALA A 216 1.84 -10.18 4.89
C ALA A 216 1.90 -9.25 6.10
N HIS A 217 2.73 -9.62 7.07
CA HIS A 217 3.29 -8.66 8.01
C HIS A 217 4.40 -7.87 7.30
N VAL A 218 4.20 -6.56 7.16
CA VAL A 218 5.12 -5.67 6.45
C VAL A 218 6.02 -4.95 7.45
N THR A 219 7.32 -5.00 7.22
CA THR A 219 8.29 -4.10 7.85
C THR A 219 8.80 -3.12 6.79
N PHE A 220 8.53 -1.82 6.94
CA PHE A 220 8.94 -0.82 5.94
C PHE A 220 9.64 0.38 6.59
N SER A 221 10.97 0.43 6.47
CA SER A 221 11.80 1.47 7.08
C SER A 221 12.50 2.35 6.05
N ALA A 222 12.75 3.62 6.39
CA ALA A 222 13.56 4.54 5.59
C ALA A 222 13.23 4.50 4.08
N GLY A 223 11.95 4.60 3.74
CA GLY A 223 11.47 4.47 2.37
C GLY A 223 10.15 5.20 2.17
N SER A 224 9.54 5.00 1.01
CA SER A 224 8.27 5.65 0.70
C SER A 224 7.41 4.83 -0.26
N TRP A 225 6.15 5.22 -0.38
CA TRP A 225 5.30 4.76 -1.46
C TRP A 225 4.41 5.87 -2.00
N SER A 226 4.10 5.77 -3.28
CA SER A 226 3.19 6.66 -4.01
C SER A 226 2.01 5.81 -4.49
N GLY A 227 0.95 5.75 -3.68
CA GLY A 227 -0.21 4.89 -3.91
C GLY A 227 -0.81 4.30 -2.64
N GLY A 228 -1.50 3.17 -2.73
CA GLY A 228 -2.05 2.48 -1.56
C GLY A 228 -1.14 1.38 -1.02
N LEU A 229 -1.20 1.12 0.29
CA LEU A 229 -0.62 -0.08 0.89
C LEU A 229 -1.71 -0.82 1.67
N TYR A 230 -2.05 -2.03 1.22
CA TYR A 230 -3.06 -2.90 1.80
C TYR A 230 -2.41 -4.19 2.29
N ALA A 231 -2.28 -4.38 3.61
CA ALA A 231 -1.53 -5.50 4.16
C ALA A 231 -2.19 -6.12 5.40
N ARG A 232 -1.57 -7.18 5.95
CA ARG A 232 -2.02 -7.74 7.23
C ARG A 232 -1.66 -6.80 8.38
N SER A 233 -0.39 -6.40 8.49
CA SER A 233 0.09 -5.41 9.47
C SER A 233 1.22 -4.57 8.87
N LEU A 234 1.54 -3.43 9.49
CA LEU A 234 2.70 -2.62 9.11
C LEU A 234 3.45 -2.13 10.36
N THR A 235 4.76 -2.35 10.37
CA THR A 235 5.68 -1.75 11.33
C THR A 235 6.78 -1.01 10.59
N GLY A 236 6.97 0.27 10.89
CA GLY A 236 8.05 1.04 10.29
C GLY A 236 7.71 2.50 10.02
N ASN A 237 8.70 3.25 9.56
CA ASN A 237 8.66 4.71 9.41
C ASN A 237 8.66 5.18 7.95
N ALA A 238 8.26 4.31 7.01
CA ALA A 238 8.12 4.70 5.62
C ALA A 238 7.02 5.76 5.41
N SER A 239 7.18 6.59 4.38
CA SER A 239 6.28 7.69 4.06
C SER A 239 5.32 7.36 2.92
N GLY A 240 4.02 7.59 3.10
CA GLY A 240 2.98 7.36 2.10
C GLY A 240 2.48 8.65 1.46
N TYR A 241 2.48 8.71 0.13
CA TYR A 241 1.94 9.81 -0.66
C TYR A 241 0.64 9.40 -1.37
N ILE A 242 -0.28 10.35 -1.55
CA ILE A 242 -1.57 10.09 -2.20
C ILE A 242 -1.36 10.00 -3.71
N ASN A 243 -1.42 8.79 -4.26
CA ASN A 243 -1.58 8.56 -5.69
C ASN A 243 -2.46 7.33 -5.93
N ARG A 244 -3.76 7.52 -5.70
CA ARG A 244 -4.76 6.44 -5.64
C ARG A 244 -4.74 5.58 -6.91
N LEU A 245 -4.81 4.26 -6.75
CA LEU A 245 -5.01 3.34 -7.87
C LEU A 245 -6.31 3.70 -8.60
N ARG A 246 -6.29 3.74 -9.94
CA ARG A 246 -7.50 3.90 -10.74
C ARG A 246 -8.45 2.72 -10.51
N ASP A 247 -9.72 3.04 -10.34
CA ASP A 247 -10.79 2.06 -10.32
C ASP A 247 -10.88 1.38 -11.70
N ILE A 248 -10.91 0.05 -11.71
CA ILE A 248 -10.98 -0.71 -12.96
C ILE A 248 -11.79 -1.99 -12.81
N ASP A 249 -12.48 -2.33 -13.89
CA ASP A 249 -13.24 -3.56 -14.03
C ASP A 249 -12.55 -4.47 -15.04
N ILE A 250 -11.95 -5.54 -14.53
CA ILE A 250 -11.28 -6.56 -15.34
C ILE A 250 -12.34 -7.51 -15.89
N CYS A 251 -12.56 -7.50 -17.19
CA CYS A 251 -13.38 -8.50 -17.86
C CYS A 251 -12.56 -9.79 -17.97
N LEU A 252 -13.07 -10.88 -17.41
CA LEU A 252 -12.47 -12.21 -17.49
C LEU A 252 -13.18 -13.01 -18.58
#